data_AF-A0A5C4V6J3-F1
#
_entry.id   AF-A0A5C4V6J3-F1
#
_cell.length_a   1.000
_cell.length_b   1.000
_cell.length_c   1.000
_cell.angle_alpha   90.00
_cell.angle_beta   90.00
_cell.angle_gamma   90.00
#
_symmetry.space_group_name_H-M   'P 1'
#
loop_
_entity.id
_entity.type
_entity.pdbx_description
1 polymer ?
#
loop_
_entity_poly.entity_id
_entity_poly.type
_entity_poly.pdbx_seq_one_letter_code
_entity_poly.pdbx_strand_id
1 'polypeptide(L)'
;MLVSLAAMTGCSADSDRPSLDEASKQLIADGDKLLASQDLAATGSASATERADRDSEIGCLKGQVQRLFRAQGDLKGLPSQHSPSNAAGLMASGLALQGYDTIVDTSDLADANLGTAVLRHPTSGITFLITVRNGQKPNIMIVGKTSCYERN
;
A
#
# COMPACT_ATOMS: atom_id res chain seq x y z
N MET A 1 13.31 3.86 -55.81
CA MET A 1 13.23 4.81 -54.67
C MET A 1 12.04 4.43 -53.81
N LEU A 2 12.26 3.88 -52.63
CA LEU A 2 11.31 4.01 -51.53
C LEU A 2 12.13 4.19 -50.25
N VAL A 3 11.78 5.29 -49.58
CA VAL A 3 12.48 5.93 -48.48
C VAL A 3 12.04 5.29 -47.16
N SER A 4 12.98 5.30 -46.23
CA SER A 4 13.01 4.99 -44.80
C SER A 4 11.75 5.19 -43.95
N LEU A 5 11.88 4.76 -42.68
CA LEU A 5 11.27 5.21 -41.40
C LEU A 5 10.49 4.08 -40.70
N ALA A 6 10.69 3.76 -39.42
CA ALA A 6 11.59 4.28 -38.40
C ALA A 6 11.77 3.20 -37.32
N ALA A 7 12.97 3.07 -36.76
CA ALA A 7 13.18 2.40 -35.49
C ALA A 7 12.61 3.31 -34.39
N MET A 8 11.55 2.86 -33.71
CA MET A 8 11.13 3.48 -32.45
C MET A 8 11.80 2.72 -31.30
N THR A 9 13.06 3.05 -31.05
CA THR A 9 13.67 2.88 -29.73
C THR A 9 13.08 3.95 -28.81
N GLY A 10 12.30 3.57 -27.82
CA GLY A 10 11.66 4.52 -26.92
C GLY A 10 11.13 3.89 -25.65
N CYS A 11 11.97 3.13 -24.92
CA CYS A 11 11.74 2.91 -23.49
C CYS A 11 12.03 4.22 -22.74
N SER A 12 11.18 5.23 -22.92
CA SER A 12 11.15 6.41 -22.05
C SER A 12 10.24 6.08 -20.86
N ALA A 13 10.61 5.07 -20.08
CA ALA A 13 9.81 4.62 -18.94
C ALA A 13 10.01 5.47 -17.67
N ASP A 14 10.95 6.43 -17.68
CA ASP A 14 11.30 7.22 -16.48
C ASP A 14 10.64 8.61 -16.40
N SER A 15 10.02 9.14 -17.45
CA SER A 15 9.37 10.48 -17.37
C SER A 15 8.02 10.46 -16.68
N ASP A 16 7.38 9.30 -16.56
CA ASP A 16 6.01 9.17 -16.05
C ASP A 16 5.96 8.80 -14.56
N ARG A 17 7.12 8.52 -13.95
CA ARG A 17 7.19 8.17 -12.54
C ARG A 17 7.22 9.43 -11.68
N PRO A 18 6.33 9.58 -10.67
CA PRO A 18 6.33 10.73 -9.79
C PRO A 18 7.64 10.81 -8.99
N SER A 19 8.03 12.02 -8.61
CA SER A 19 9.13 12.23 -7.65
C SER A 19 8.82 11.60 -6.29
N LEU A 20 9.85 11.41 -5.45
CA LEU A 20 9.67 10.93 -4.08
C LEU A 20 8.66 11.78 -3.30
N ASP A 21 8.71 13.10 -3.45
CA ASP A 21 7.83 14.03 -2.74
C ASP A 21 6.38 13.94 -3.21
N GLU A 22 6.15 13.82 -4.52
CA GLU A 22 4.81 13.59 -5.09
C GLU A 22 4.25 12.24 -4.64
N ALA A 23 5.06 11.18 -4.72
CA ALA A 23 4.68 9.84 -4.25
C ALA A 23 4.40 9.84 -2.74
N SER A 24 5.15 10.61 -1.95
CA SER A 24 4.94 10.73 -0.50
C SER A 24 3.63 11.43 -0.18
N LYS A 25 3.32 12.53 -0.88
CA LYS A 25 2.04 13.25 -0.72
C LYS A 25 0.86 12.35 -1.09
N GLN A 26 0.96 11.63 -2.20
CA GLN A 26 -0.06 10.67 -2.58
C GLN A 26 -0.20 9.54 -1.56
N LEU A 27 0.92 8.98 -1.07
CA LEU A 27 0.94 7.94 -0.06
C LEU A 27 0.20 8.38 1.22
N ILE A 28 0.45 9.60 1.70
CA ILE A 28 -0.25 10.16 2.87
C ILE A 28 -1.74 10.33 2.57
N ALA A 29 -2.09 10.92 1.42
CA ALA A 29 -3.48 11.17 1.06
C ALA A 29 -4.30 9.88 0.95
N ASP A 30 -3.75 8.85 0.29
CA ASP A 30 -4.41 7.56 0.12
C ASP A 30 -4.50 6.80 1.46
N GLY A 31 -3.46 6.90 2.29
CA GLY A 31 -3.46 6.37 3.65
C GLY A 31 -4.53 7.02 4.54
N ASP A 32 -4.62 8.35 4.55
CA ASP A 32 -5.63 9.09 5.32
C ASP A 32 -7.05 8.82 4.80
N LYS A 33 -7.27 8.68 3.47
CA LYS A 33 -8.54 8.23 2.90
C LYS A 33 -8.93 6.83 3.37
N LEU A 34 -7.97 5.89 3.39
CA LEU A 34 -8.20 4.55 3.90
C LEU A 34 -8.57 4.58 5.39
N LEU A 35 -7.91 5.41 6.20
CA LEU A 35 -8.23 5.58 7.62
C LEU A 35 -9.61 6.23 7.86
N ALA A 36 -10.06 7.09 6.95
CA ALA A 36 -11.38 7.71 7.00
C ALA A 36 -12.48 6.86 6.32
N SER A 37 -12.14 5.69 5.75
CA SER A 37 -13.08 4.89 4.96
C SER A 37 -14.18 4.25 5.81
N GLN A 38 -15.36 4.11 5.20
CA GLN A 38 -16.46 3.36 5.80
C GLN A 38 -16.11 1.87 5.95
N ASP A 39 -15.28 1.34 5.05
CA ASP A 39 -14.77 -0.03 5.08
C ASP A 39 -13.97 -0.32 6.36
N LEU A 40 -13.03 0.57 6.71
CA LEU A 40 -12.32 0.48 7.97
C LEU A 40 -13.29 0.68 9.14
N ALA A 41 -14.16 1.69 9.08
CA ALA A 41 -15.10 1.99 10.15
C ALA A 41 -16.12 0.86 10.42
N ALA A 42 -16.49 0.06 9.41
CA ALA A 42 -17.35 -1.09 9.56
C ALA A 42 -16.67 -2.23 10.35
N THR A 43 -15.35 -2.33 10.24
CA THR A 43 -14.56 -3.43 10.80
C THR A 43 -13.92 -3.06 12.14
N GLY A 44 -13.45 -1.83 12.28
CA GLY A 44 -12.51 -1.43 13.31
C GLY A 44 -12.25 0.08 13.34
N SER A 45 -11.07 0.43 13.83
CA SER A 45 -10.50 1.77 13.72
C SER A 45 -9.00 1.70 13.81
N ALA A 46 -8.28 2.52 13.04
CA ALA A 46 -6.83 2.65 13.12
C ALA A 46 -6.42 4.12 13.05
N SER A 47 -5.25 4.44 13.59
CA SER A 47 -4.64 5.76 13.51
C SER A 47 -3.22 5.67 12.97
N ALA A 48 -2.82 6.70 12.23
CA ALA A 48 -1.47 6.78 11.69
C ALA A 48 -0.44 6.96 12.82
N THR A 49 0.61 6.17 12.78
CA THR A 49 1.78 6.25 13.66
C THR A 49 3.02 6.78 12.92
N GLU A 50 2.99 6.79 11.58
CA GLU A 50 4.02 7.35 10.70
C GLU A 50 3.36 7.89 9.43
N ARG A 51 3.78 9.08 8.95
CA ARG A 51 3.14 9.77 7.81
C ARG A 51 4.17 10.23 6.78
N ALA A 52 4.96 9.30 6.27
CA ALA A 52 5.95 9.53 5.21
C ALA A 52 6.85 10.76 5.49
N ASP A 53 7.17 10.98 6.76
CA ASP A 53 7.92 12.11 7.28
C ASP A 53 9.42 11.86 7.33
N ARG A 54 9.84 10.61 7.13
CA ARG A 54 11.23 10.18 7.20
C ARG A 54 11.59 9.26 6.04
N ASP A 55 12.82 9.41 5.58
CA ASP A 55 13.43 8.52 4.62
C ASP A 55 13.84 7.20 5.30
N SER A 56 13.67 6.10 4.59
CA SER A 56 14.05 4.75 5.00
C SER A 56 14.87 4.10 3.89
N GLU A 57 16.02 3.53 4.26
CA GLU A 57 16.85 2.74 3.34
C GLU A 57 16.44 1.26 3.30
N ILE A 58 15.49 0.85 4.17
CA ILE A 58 15.11 -0.55 4.34
C ILE A 58 14.54 -1.09 3.02
N GLY A 59 15.12 -2.17 2.50
CA GLY A 59 14.63 -2.79 1.26
C GLY A 59 14.93 -2.00 -0.01
N CYS A 60 15.72 -0.93 0.07
CA CYS A 60 16.23 -0.18 -1.08
C CYS A 60 17.69 -0.53 -1.35
N LEU A 61 18.17 -0.25 -2.57
CA LEU A 61 19.59 -0.38 -2.89
C LEU A 61 20.39 0.74 -2.20
N LYS A 62 21.71 0.56 -2.10
CA LYS A 62 22.60 1.58 -1.52
C LYS A 62 22.47 2.90 -2.30
N GLY A 63 22.25 4.00 -1.57
CA GLY A 63 22.04 5.33 -2.17
C GLY A 63 20.58 5.66 -2.43
N GLN A 64 19.66 4.69 -2.27
CA GLN A 64 18.24 4.90 -2.46
C GLN A 64 17.47 4.94 -1.13
N VAL A 65 16.35 5.67 -1.15
CA VAL A 65 15.43 5.83 -0.02
C VAL A 65 13.99 5.63 -0.46
N GLN A 66 13.14 5.27 0.49
CA GLN A 66 11.68 5.30 0.37
C GLN A 66 11.07 5.99 1.59
N ARG A 67 9.79 6.36 1.52
CA ARG A 67 9.05 6.83 2.69
C ARG A 67 7.90 5.90 3.02
N LEU A 68 7.56 5.83 4.30
CA LEU A 68 6.60 4.88 4.85
C LEU A 68 5.40 5.60 5.46
N PHE A 69 4.22 5.04 5.25
CA PHE A 69 3.02 5.35 6.01
C PHE A 69 2.71 4.14 6.90
N ARG A 70 2.44 4.36 8.18
CA ARG A 70 2.05 3.29 9.08
C ARG A 70 0.82 3.70 9.86
N ALA A 71 -0.13 2.79 9.98
CA ALA A 71 -1.25 2.93 10.88
C ALA A 71 -1.52 1.62 11.61
N GLN A 72 -2.01 1.75 12.84
CA GLN A 72 -2.32 0.63 13.71
C GLN A 72 -3.64 0.86 14.42
N GLY A 73 -4.32 -0.23 14.75
CA GLY A 73 -5.56 -0.15 15.50
C GLY A 73 -6.17 -1.51 15.75
N ASP A 74 -7.45 -1.51 16.09
CA ASP A 74 -8.15 -2.68 16.59
C ASP A 74 -9.47 -2.92 15.86
N LEU A 75 -9.90 -4.18 15.86
CA LEU A 75 -11.21 -4.60 15.38
C LEU A 75 -12.30 -4.19 16.40
N LYS A 76 -13.52 -3.93 15.92
CA LYS A 76 -14.68 -3.63 16.77
C LYS A 76 -15.31 -4.91 17.30
N GLY A 77 -15.67 -4.98 18.58
CA GLY A 77 -16.34 -6.19 19.12
C GLY A 77 -15.38 -7.35 19.37
N LEU A 78 -15.90 -8.57 19.46
CA LEU A 78 -15.11 -9.73 19.87
C LEU A 78 -14.31 -10.30 18.69
N PRO A 79 -13.05 -10.74 18.87
CA PRO A 79 -12.25 -11.31 17.79
C PRO A 79 -12.90 -12.48 17.06
N SER A 80 -13.68 -13.31 17.76
CA SER A 80 -14.41 -14.45 17.19
C SER A 80 -15.50 -14.07 16.19
N GLN A 81 -15.88 -12.79 16.11
CA GLN A 81 -16.89 -12.28 15.17
C GLN A 81 -16.28 -11.81 13.85
N HIS A 82 -14.95 -11.76 13.75
CA HIS A 82 -14.26 -11.26 12.56
C HIS A 82 -13.58 -12.40 11.81
N SER A 83 -13.76 -12.39 10.49
CA SER A 83 -12.83 -13.07 9.58
C SER A 83 -11.71 -12.07 9.25
N PRO A 84 -10.45 -12.30 9.67
CA PRO A 84 -9.34 -11.42 9.36
C PRO A 84 -9.14 -11.21 7.86
N SER A 85 -9.33 -12.26 7.06
CA SER A 85 -9.23 -12.19 5.60
C SER A 85 -10.31 -11.29 5.00
N ASN A 86 -11.55 -11.39 5.48
CA ASN A 86 -12.64 -10.51 5.01
C ASN A 86 -12.38 -9.06 5.42
N ALA A 87 -11.92 -8.82 6.65
CA ALA A 87 -11.55 -7.50 7.12
C ALA A 87 -10.43 -6.87 6.27
N ALA A 88 -9.37 -7.62 5.99
CA ALA A 88 -8.29 -7.18 5.10
C ALA A 88 -8.79 -6.93 3.67
N GLY A 89 -9.63 -7.82 3.14
CA GLY A 89 -10.21 -7.70 1.80
C GLY A 89 -11.16 -6.50 1.64
N LEU A 90 -11.91 -6.16 2.70
CA LEU A 90 -12.78 -4.99 2.69
C LEU A 90 -11.96 -3.68 2.62
N MET A 91 -10.92 -3.55 3.45
CA MET A 91 -9.99 -2.42 3.37
C MET A 91 -9.23 -2.39 2.02
N ALA A 92 -8.86 -3.54 1.48
CA ALA A 92 -8.23 -3.66 0.17
C ALA A 92 -9.15 -3.18 -0.97
N SER A 93 -10.44 -3.43 -0.86
CA SER A 93 -11.44 -2.96 -1.84
C SER A 93 -11.50 -1.43 -1.88
N GLY A 94 -11.39 -0.76 -0.73
CA GLY A 94 -11.29 0.70 -0.66
C GLY A 94 -10.04 1.27 -1.33
N LEU A 95 -8.91 0.55 -1.33
CA LEU A 95 -7.72 0.91 -2.11
C LEU A 95 -7.89 0.58 -3.60
N ALA A 96 -8.56 -0.52 -3.94
CA ALA A 96 -8.84 -0.88 -5.33
C ALA A 96 -9.70 0.19 -6.03
N LEU A 97 -10.68 0.76 -5.34
CA LEU A 97 -11.46 1.91 -5.83
C LEU A 97 -10.61 3.18 -6.05
N GLN A 98 -9.41 3.24 -5.47
CA GLN A 98 -8.42 4.31 -5.68
C GLN A 98 -7.40 3.96 -6.77
N GLY A 99 -7.59 2.86 -7.51
CA GLY A 99 -6.72 2.45 -8.62
C GLY A 99 -5.53 1.58 -8.23
N TYR A 100 -5.56 0.95 -7.05
CA TYR A 100 -4.53 -0.01 -6.65
C TYR A 100 -4.89 -1.43 -7.13
N ASP A 101 -3.90 -2.15 -7.64
CA ASP A 101 -4.04 -3.54 -8.07
C ASP A 101 -3.51 -4.49 -6.99
N THR A 102 -4.22 -5.60 -6.74
CA THR A 102 -3.69 -6.68 -5.91
C THR A 102 -2.51 -7.33 -6.63
N ILE A 103 -1.34 -7.38 -5.98
CA ILE A 103 -0.09 -7.89 -6.58
C ILE A 103 0.42 -9.19 -5.95
N VAL A 104 -0.20 -9.64 -4.86
CA VAL A 104 0.11 -10.90 -4.20
C VAL A 104 -1.19 -11.65 -4.00
N ASP A 105 -1.27 -12.87 -4.54
CA ASP A 105 -2.29 -13.82 -4.15
C ASP A 105 -1.97 -14.33 -2.74
N THR A 106 -2.80 -13.98 -1.77
CA THR A 106 -2.61 -14.35 -0.37
C THR A 106 -3.43 -15.59 0.02
N SER A 107 -4.05 -16.29 -0.94
CA SER A 107 -4.81 -17.51 -0.69
C SER A 107 -3.96 -18.63 -0.09
N ASP A 108 -2.70 -18.75 -0.51
CA ASP A 108 -1.74 -19.71 0.07
C ASP A 108 -1.28 -19.30 1.49
N LEU A 109 -1.53 -18.06 1.90
CA LEU A 109 -1.26 -17.55 3.25
C LEU A 109 -2.51 -17.61 4.15
N ALA A 110 -3.57 -18.30 3.70
CA ALA A 110 -4.81 -18.39 4.44
C ALA A 110 -4.61 -19.03 5.82
N ASP A 111 -4.85 -18.24 6.85
CA ASP A 111 -4.88 -18.65 8.25
C ASP A 111 -6.13 -18.02 8.87
N ALA A 112 -6.88 -18.81 9.64
CA ALA A 112 -8.13 -18.36 10.26
C ALA A 112 -7.96 -17.13 11.18
N ASN A 113 -6.74 -16.87 11.64
CA ASN A 113 -6.38 -15.77 12.53
C ASN A 113 -5.59 -14.65 11.84
N LEU A 114 -5.30 -14.75 10.54
CA LEU A 114 -4.51 -13.78 9.80
C LEU A 114 -5.12 -13.49 8.42
N GLY A 115 -5.41 -12.22 8.18
CA GLY A 115 -5.78 -11.70 6.87
C GLY A 115 -4.72 -10.77 6.36
N THR A 116 -4.33 -10.93 5.09
CA THR A 116 -3.37 -10.05 4.43
C THR A 116 -3.85 -9.66 3.05
N ALA A 117 -3.55 -8.42 2.66
CA ALA A 117 -3.73 -7.92 1.31
C ALA A 117 -2.55 -7.02 0.93
N VAL A 118 -2.01 -7.21 -0.27
CA VAL A 118 -0.91 -6.40 -0.80
C VAL A 118 -1.32 -5.83 -2.14
N LEU A 119 -1.36 -4.49 -2.20
CA LEU A 119 -1.81 -3.77 -3.38
C LEU A 119 -0.79 -2.73 -3.80
N ARG A 120 -0.69 -2.48 -5.11
CA ARG A 120 0.23 -1.51 -5.70
C ARG A 120 -0.49 -0.60 -6.68
N HIS A 121 -0.23 0.70 -6.58
CA HIS A 121 -0.69 1.66 -7.56
C HIS A 121 0.19 1.57 -8.82
N PRO A 122 -0.37 1.36 -10.02
CA PRO A 122 0.42 1.02 -11.21
C PRO A 122 1.34 2.16 -11.68
N THR A 123 0.92 3.42 -11.54
CA THR A 123 1.70 4.58 -11.98
C THR A 123 2.71 5.08 -10.93
N SER A 124 2.27 5.33 -9.69
CA SER A 124 3.14 5.86 -8.63
C SER A 124 4.05 4.79 -7.99
N GLY A 125 3.74 3.52 -8.19
CA GLY A 125 4.45 2.40 -7.59
C GLY A 125 4.30 2.31 -6.06
N ILE A 126 3.39 3.08 -5.47
CA ILE A 126 3.08 3.02 -4.04
C ILE A 126 2.49 1.64 -3.74
N THR A 127 2.94 1.02 -2.65
CA THR A 127 2.46 -0.30 -2.21
C THR A 127 1.86 -0.19 -0.82
N PHE A 128 0.67 -0.74 -0.62
CA PHE A 128 0.06 -0.95 0.69
C PHE A 128 0.03 -2.44 1.04
N LEU A 129 0.44 -2.76 2.26
CA LEU A 129 0.20 -4.03 2.94
C LEU A 129 -0.79 -3.78 4.08
N ILE A 130 -1.92 -4.47 4.02
CA ILE A 130 -2.90 -4.53 5.10
C ILE A 130 -2.76 -5.88 5.78
N THR A 131 -2.69 -5.87 7.11
CA THR A 131 -2.65 -7.07 7.93
C THR A 131 -3.68 -6.97 9.05
N VAL A 132 -4.49 -8.02 9.19
CA VAL A 132 -5.49 -8.14 10.26
C VAL A 132 -5.22 -9.43 11.04
N ARG A 133 -5.23 -9.36 12.37
CA ARG A 133 -4.99 -10.49 13.28
C ARG A 133 -5.98 -10.51 14.43
N ASN A 134 -6.59 -11.67 14.70
CA ASN A 134 -7.55 -11.84 15.80
C ASN A 134 -6.89 -12.13 17.16
N GLY A 135 -5.68 -12.71 17.18
CA GLY A 135 -5.01 -13.18 18.40
C GLY A 135 -4.01 -12.22 19.05
N GLN A 136 -3.76 -11.06 18.44
CA GLN A 136 -2.76 -10.11 18.92
C GLN A 136 -3.22 -8.67 18.66
N LYS A 137 -3.03 -7.80 19.65
CA LYS A 137 -3.16 -6.35 19.48
C LYS A 137 -1.80 -5.71 19.13
N PRO A 138 -1.76 -4.70 18.24
CA PRO A 138 -2.89 -4.16 17.47
C PRO A 138 -3.43 -5.19 16.46
N ASN A 139 -4.76 -5.29 16.34
CA ASN A 139 -5.38 -6.25 15.42
C ASN A 139 -5.17 -5.84 13.96
N ILE A 140 -5.20 -4.54 13.68
CA ILE A 140 -5.09 -3.98 12.34
C ILE A 140 -3.73 -3.29 12.22
N MET A 141 -3.01 -3.61 11.16
CA MET A 141 -1.79 -2.92 10.77
C MET A 141 -1.84 -2.61 9.28
N ILE A 142 -1.65 -1.35 8.94
CA ILE A 142 -1.60 -0.84 7.57
C ILE A 142 -0.20 -0.25 7.37
N VAL A 143 0.51 -0.72 6.36
CA VAL A 143 1.81 -0.21 5.98
C VAL A 143 1.79 0.16 4.51
N GLY A 144 1.89 1.46 4.22
CA GLY A 144 2.13 1.98 2.89
C GLY A 144 3.60 2.33 2.70
N LYS A 145 4.11 2.19 1.48
CA LYS A 145 5.46 2.59 1.11
C LYS A 145 5.52 3.16 -0.30
N THR A 146 6.37 4.15 -0.50
CA THR A 146 6.76 4.56 -1.86
C THR A 146 7.65 3.49 -2.49
N SER A 147 7.87 3.56 -3.80
CA SER A 147 9.02 2.87 -4.41
C SER A 147 10.35 3.48 -3.92
N CYS A 148 11.48 2.84 -4.22
CA CYS A 148 12.81 3.37 -3.88
C CYS A 148 13.25 4.42 -4.90
N TYR A 149 13.74 5.57 -4.42
CA TYR A 149 14.22 6.70 -5.21
C TYR A 149 15.68 6.99 -4.84
N GLU A 150 16.48 7.48 -5.77
CA GLU A 150 17.83 7.98 -5.46
C GLU A 150 17.74 9.10 -4.40
N ARG A 151 18.68 9.08 -3.46
CA ARG A 151 18.83 10.16 -2.49
C ARG A 151 19.45 11.36 -3.22
N ASN A 152 18.65 12.40 -3.45
CA ASN A 152 19.13 13.67 -3.96
C ASN A 152 20.14 14.33 -3.02
#